data_AF-X1QMI9-F1
#
_entry.id   AF-X1QMI9-F1
#
_cell.length_a   1.000
_cell.length_b   1.000
_cell.length_c   1.000
_cell.angle_alpha   90.00
_cell.angle_beta   90.00
_cell.angle_gamma   90.00
#
_symmetry.space_group_name_H-M   'P 1'
#
loop_
_entity.id
_entity.type
_entity.pdbx_description
1 polymer ?
#
loop_
_entity_poly.entity_id
_entity_poly.type
_entity_poly.pdbx_seq_one_letter_code
_entity_poly.pdbx_strand_id
1 'polypeptide(L)'
;MNKSMSMEECFRYDCSGKWFKGNLHLHTSRSDGRLNLAEASAYYVERGYDFISITDHRVPFIGAELDDKLPIMILDGIELDGKDYQGSRLHVVCIGGIDGISKDMTLMEALEKAGSQGSFLIWAHPHWHYTGFIPRALLALDYSVGFI
;
A
#
# COMPACT_ATOMS: atom_id res chain seq x y z
N MET A 1 18.41 10.43 43.02
CA MET A 1 17.55 11.36 42.27
C MET A 1 17.40 10.80 40.87
N ASN A 2 16.27 10.16 40.56
CA ASN A 2 15.98 9.69 39.21
C ASN A 2 15.44 10.88 38.42
N LYS A 3 16.16 11.27 37.38
CA LYS A 3 15.71 12.28 36.42
C LYS A 3 14.53 11.68 35.65
N SER A 4 13.35 12.26 35.79
CA SER A 4 12.22 11.92 34.93
C SER A 4 12.58 12.32 33.49
N MET A 5 12.84 11.34 32.63
CA MET A 5 12.91 11.56 31.19
C MET A 5 11.54 12.11 30.74
N SER A 6 11.52 13.30 30.12
CA SER A 6 10.32 13.76 29.43
C SER A 6 10.10 12.87 28.20
N MET A 7 8.84 12.66 27.81
CA MET A 7 8.44 11.86 26.64
C MET A 7 9.09 12.30 25.31
N GLU A 8 9.74 13.47 25.30
CA GLU A 8 10.45 14.04 24.16
C GLU A 8 11.83 13.39 23.92
N GLU A 9 12.40 12.66 24.89
CA GLU A 9 13.78 12.14 24.79
C GLU A 9 13.91 10.76 24.08
N CYS A 10 12.95 10.28 23.29
CA CYS A 10 13.07 8.93 22.69
C CYS A 10 12.50 8.69 21.29
N PHE A 11 12.41 9.69 20.41
CA PHE A 11 12.13 9.45 18.99
C PHE A 11 13.34 9.79 18.12
N ARG A 12 13.68 8.87 17.20
CA ARG A 12 14.78 9.04 16.24
C ARG A 12 14.55 10.20 15.25
N TYR A 13 13.29 10.54 15.01
CA TYR A 13 12.87 11.50 13.99
C TYR A 13 12.38 12.80 14.64
N ASP A 14 12.47 13.90 13.89
CA ASP A 14 11.88 15.18 14.27
C ASP A 14 10.37 15.04 14.42
N CYS A 15 9.88 15.31 15.64
CA CYS A 15 8.47 15.20 15.96
C CYS A 15 7.70 16.53 15.89
N SER A 16 8.32 17.62 15.42
CA SER A 16 7.67 18.93 15.32
C SER A 16 6.58 19.02 14.23
N GLY A 17 6.57 18.06 13.30
CA GLY A 17 5.54 17.93 12.28
C GLY A 17 4.24 17.27 12.77
N LYS A 18 3.28 17.13 11.86
CA LYS A 18 2.06 16.33 12.12
C LYS A 18 2.34 14.86 11.80
N TRP A 19 2.19 14.01 12.79
CA TRP A 19 2.24 12.56 12.63
C TRP A 19 0.88 12.04 12.20
N PHE A 20 0.88 11.08 11.27
CA PHE A 20 -0.32 10.43 10.79
C PHE A 20 -0.18 8.91 10.95
N LYS A 21 -1.22 8.29 11.50
CA LYS A 21 -1.34 6.83 11.61
C LYS A 21 -2.12 6.33 10.40
N GLY A 22 -1.44 5.59 9.53
CA GLY A 22 -2.03 5.04 8.31
C GLY A 22 -1.99 3.52 8.23
N ASN A 23 -2.88 2.94 7.41
CA ASN A 23 -2.69 1.60 6.86
C ASN A 23 -2.50 1.69 5.34
N LEU A 24 -1.37 1.19 4.83
CA LEU A 24 -1.06 1.20 3.39
C LEU A 24 -1.44 -0.09 2.66
N HIS A 25 -1.83 -1.15 3.38
CA HIS A 25 -2.15 -2.45 2.79
C HIS A 25 -3.40 -3.02 3.46
N LEU A 26 -4.53 -2.93 2.76
CA LEU A 26 -5.84 -3.32 3.26
C LEU A 26 -6.68 -3.93 2.15
N HIS A 27 -7.22 -5.11 2.43
CA HIS A 27 -8.19 -5.80 1.58
C HIS A 27 -9.60 -5.64 2.12
N THR A 28 -10.54 -5.49 1.20
CA THR A 28 -11.98 -5.43 1.43
C THR A 28 -12.66 -6.64 0.81
N SER A 29 -13.97 -6.73 0.95
CA SER A 29 -14.79 -7.74 0.30
C SER A 29 -14.79 -7.68 -1.24
N ARG A 30 -14.10 -6.72 -1.87
CA ARG A 30 -13.92 -6.65 -3.32
C ARG A 30 -12.84 -7.63 -3.83
N SER A 31 -11.93 -8.09 -2.97
CA SER A 31 -11.04 -9.22 -3.21
C SER A 31 -11.30 -10.36 -2.22
N ASP A 32 -10.56 -10.37 -1.12
CA ASP A 32 -10.46 -11.47 -0.14
C ASP A 32 -10.53 -10.96 1.32
N GLY A 33 -10.72 -9.66 1.51
CA GLY A 33 -11.04 -9.07 2.80
C GLY A 33 -12.44 -9.42 3.28
N ARG A 34 -12.66 -9.31 4.59
CA ARG A 34 -13.96 -9.63 5.21
C ARG A 34 -14.92 -8.45 5.28
N LEU A 35 -14.38 -7.24 5.42
CA LEU A 35 -15.17 -6.03 5.60
C LEU A 35 -15.39 -5.35 4.25
N ASN A 36 -16.58 -4.81 4.04
CA ASN A 36 -16.78 -3.89 2.91
C ASN A 36 -16.08 -2.55 3.19
N LEU A 37 -16.07 -1.67 2.20
CA LEU A 37 -15.38 -0.38 2.27
C LEU A 37 -15.85 0.51 3.43
N ALA A 38 -17.17 0.59 3.68
CA ALA A 38 -17.72 1.42 4.74
C ALA A 38 -17.40 0.84 6.13
N GLU A 39 -17.51 -0.48 6.29
CA GLU A 39 -17.14 -1.20 7.52
C GLU A 39 -15.65 -1.06 7.82
N ALA A 40 -14.79 -1.23 6.82
CA ALA A 40 -13.35 -1.04 6.96
C ALA A 40 -13.04 0.41 7.36
N SER A 41 -13.64 1.39 6.69
CA SER A 41 -13.45 2.80 7.02
C SER A 41 -13.83 3.11 8.48
N ALA A 42 -15.02 2.67 8.92
CA ALA A 42 -15.46 2.85 10.30
C ALA A 42 -14.52 2.15 11.30
N TYR A 43 -14.10 0.92 11.01
CA TYR A 43 -13.19 0.15 11.85
C TYR A 43 -11.86 0.86 12.13
N TYR A 44 -11.29 1.50 11.10
CA TYR A 44 -10.02 2.24 11.21
C TYR A 44 -10.19 3.60 11.90
N VAL A 45 -11.30 4.31 11.66
CA VAL A 45 -11.64 5.55 12.38
C VAL A 45 -11.75 5.31 13.88
N GLU A 46 -12.48 4.27 14.30
CA GLU A 46 -12.62 3.89 15.72
C GLU A 46 -11.28 3.60 16.41
N ARG A 47 -10.23 3.29 15.65
CA ARG A 47 -8.87 2.98 16.14
C ARG A 47 -7.89 4.14 15.98
N GLY A 48 -8.41 5.33 15.68
CA GLY A 48 -7.63 6.57 15.58
C GLY A 48 -6.65 6.56 14.41
N TYR A 49 -6.99 5.93 13.28
CA TYR A 49 -6.23 6.08 12.05
C TYR A 49 -6.66 7.36 11.32
N ASP A 50 -5.69 8.03 10.70
CA ASP A 50 -5.90 9.24 9.92
C ASP A 50 -6.21 8.91 8.46
N PHE A 51 -5.66 7.81 7.94
CA PHE A 51 -5.89 7.38 6.56
C PHE A 51 -5.77 5.85 6.39
N ILE A 52 -6.36 5.35 5.30
CA ILE A 52 -6.17 3.97 4.81
C ILE A 52 -5.89 4.00 3.31
N SER A 53 -5.29 2.96 2.77
CA SER A 53 -5.23 2.68 1.33
C SER A 53 -5.97 1.38 1.05
N ILE A 54 -6.86 1.38 0.06
CA ILE A 54 -7.56 0.18 -0.37
C ILE A 54 -6.74 -0.48 -1.47
N THR A 55 -6.24 -1.68 -1.20
CA THR A 55 -5.28 -2.37 -2.06
C THR A 55 -5.76 -3.78 -2.35
N ASP A 56 -7.04 -3.91 -2.71
CA ASP A 56 -7.65 -5.18 -3.09
C ASP A 56 -6.83 -5.86 -4.21
N HIS A 57 -6.76 -7.20 -4.19
CA HIS A 57 -6.03 -7.99 -5.19
C HIS A 57 -6.55 -7.73 -6.61
N ARG A 58 -5.72 -7.06 -7.43
CA ARG A 58 -5.98 -6.71 -8.83
C ARG A 58 -7.30 -5.97 -9.09
N VAL A 59 -7.84 -5.32 -8.06
CA VAL A 59 -9.06 -4.51 -8.16
C VAL A 59 -8.69 -3.07 -7.78
N PRO A 60 -8.55 -2.16 -8.76
CA PRO A 60 -8.17 -0.79 -8.46
C PRO A 60 -9.25 -0.11 -7.62
N PHE A 61 -8.82 0.66 -6.63
CA PHE A 61 -9.66 1.60 -5.92
C PHE A 61 -9.35 3.02 -6.40
N ILE A 62 -10.32 3.68 -7.02
CA ILE A 62 -10.22 5.07 -7.46
C ILE A 62 -11.24 5.88 -6.65
N GLY A 63 -10.78 6.65 -5.67
CA GLY A 63 -11.63 7.40 -4.75
C GLY A 63 -12.48 8.46 -5.45
N ALA A 64 -12.07 8.93 -6.63
CA ALA A 64 -12.86 9.84 -7.46
C ALA A 64 -14.14 9.19 -8.02
N GLU A 65 -14.23 7.86 -8.04
CA GLU A 65 -15.40 7.11 -8.52
C GLU A 65 -16.42 6.82 -7.40
N LEU A 66 -16.13 7.21 -6.15
CA LEU A 66 -17.07 7.07 -5.05
C LEU A 66 -18.13 8.17 -5.08
N ASP A 67 -19.39 7.73 -5.12
CA ASP A 67 -20.55 8.62 -4.95
C ASP A 67 -20.67 9.14 -3.51
N ASP A 68 -20.26 8.33 -2.53
CA ASP A 68 -20.40 8.61 -1.10
C ASP A 68 -19.08 9.02 -0.43
N LYS A 69 -19.16 10.00 0.47
CA LYS A 69 -18.02 10.38 1.32
C LYS A 69 -17.88 9.42 2.50
N LEU A 70 -16.67 8.94 2.71
CA LEU A 70 -16.32 8.07 3.84
C LEU A 70 -15.67 8.87 4.98
N PRO A 71 -15.73 8.38 6.23
CA PRO A 71 -15.31 9.13 7.42
C PRO A 71 -13.80 9.21 7.62
N ILE A 72 -13.00 8.75 6.66
CA ILE A 72 -11.54 8.73 6.71
C ILE A 72 -10.97 9.05 5.33
N MET A 73 -9.76 9.60 5.29
CA MET A 73 -9.04 9.74 4.03
C MET A 73 -8.69 8.35 3.49
N ILE A 74 -9.03 8.11 2.24
CA ILE A 74 -8.70 6.88 1.53
C ILE A 74 -7.78 7.22 0.37
N LEU A 75 -6.63 6.56 0.32
CA LEU A 75 -5.69 6.64 -0.78
C LEU A 75 -6.04 5.60 -1.84
N ASP A 76 -5.90 5.99 -3.10
CA ASP A 76 -6.04 5.09 -4.24
C ASP A 76 -4.98 4.00 -4.19
N GLY A 77 -5.41 2.78 -4.47
CA GLY A 77 -4.52 1.64 -4.35
C GLY A 77 -4.99 0.37 -5.07
N ILE A 78 -4.03 -0.55 -5.20
CA ILE A 78 -4.21 -1.90 -5.74
C ILE A 78 -3.06 -2.77 -5.26
N GLU A 79 -3.32 -4.03 -4.94
CA GLU A 79 -2.24 -5.03 -4.83
C GLU A 79 -2.16 -5.82 -6.14
N LEU A 80 -1.02 -5.71 -6.81
CA LEU A 80 -0.70 -6.49 -8.00
C LEU A 80 0.06 -7.74 -7.60
N ASP A 81 -0.40 -8.89 -8.05
CA ASP A 81 0.32 -10.15 -7.93
C ASP A 81 0.70 -10.70 -9.31
N GLY A 82 1.71 -11.55 -9.38
CA GLY A 82 2.05 -12.28 -10.61
C GLY A 82 3.52 -12.62 -10.69
N LYS A 83 3.99 -13.01 -11.88
CA LYS A 83 5.38 -13.39 -12.09
C LYS A 83 6.22 -12.25 -12.65
N ASP A 84 7.44 -12.11 -12.16
CA ASP A 84 8.46 -11.27 -12.78
C ASP A 84 9.04 -11.92 -14.06
N TYR A 85 9.98 -11.23 -14.72
CA TYR A 85 10.67 -11.75 -15.91
C TYR A 85 11.44 -13.07 -15.70
N GLN A 86 11.74 -13.42 -14.45
CA GLN A 86 12.45 -14.65 -14.08
C GLN A 86 11.49 -15.74 -13.58
N GLY A 87 10.18 -15.48 -13.60
CA GLY A 87 9.15 -16.40 -13.15
C GLY A 87 8.89 -16.40 -11.64
N SER A 88 9.55 -15.51 -10.88
CA SER A 88 9.35 -15.35 -9.43
C SER A 88 8.00 -14.72 -9.18
N ARG A 89 7.19 -15.33 -8.31
CA ARG A 89 5.91 -14.71 -7.90
C ARG A 89 6.18 -13.55 -6.96
N LEU A 90 5.53 -12.43 -7.20
CA LEU A 90 5.62 -11.22 -6.38
C LEU A 90 4.23 -10.70 -6.10
N HIS A 91 4.13 -9.98 -4.98
CA HIS A 91 3.03 -9.10 -4.66
C HIS A 91 3.59 -7.70 -4.47
N VAL A 92 2.97 -6.72 -5.13
CA VAL A 92 3.39 -5.33 -5.11
C VAL A 92 2.18 -4.47 -4.85
N VAL A 93 2.23 -3.70 -3.77
CA VAL A 93 1.21 -2.69 -3.48
C VAL A 93 1.58 -1.42 -4.22
N CYS A 94 0.61 -0.86 -4.94
CA CYS A 94 0.71 0.42 -5.63
C CYS A 94 -0.20 1.43 -4.92
N ILE A 95 0.34 2.61 -4.59
CA ILE A 95 -0.40 3.70 -3.94
C ILE A 95 -0.38 4.92 -4.85
N GLY A 96 -1.57 5.40 -5.25
CA GLY A 96 -1.76 6.45 -6.26
C GLY A 96 -1.29 6.05 -7.67
N GLY A 97 -1.70 6.78 -8.70
CA GLY A 97 -1.21 6.58 -10.08
C GLY A 97 -1.54 5.20 -10.68
N ILE A 98 -2.80 4.77 -10.57
CA ILE A 98 -3.25 3.43 -10.95
C ILE A 98 -4.30 3.42 -12.07
N ASP A 99 -4.45 4.53 -12.80
CA ASP A 99 -5.47 4.67 -13.83
C ASP A 99 -5.28 3.67 -14.98
N GLY A 100 -6.36 3.00 -15.36
CA GLY A 100 -6.41 2.06 -16.48
C GLY A 100 -5.60 0.77 -16.27
N ILE A 101 -5.19 0.46 -15.03
CA ILE A 101 -4.65 -0.87 -14.70
C ILE A 101 -5.80 -1.87 -14.71
N SER A 102 -5.67 -2.94 -15.49
CA SER A 102 -6.67 -3.99 -15.58
C SER A 102 -6.13 -5.33 -15.09
N LYS A 103 -7.05 -6.22 -14.70
CA LYS A 103 -6.72 -7.59 -14.24
C LYS A 103 -6.05 -8.46 -15.31
N ASP A 104 -6.20 -8.10 -16.58
CA ASP A 104 -5.70 -8.89 -17.72
C ASP A 104 -4.23 -8.56 -18.04
N MET A 105 -3.69 -7.48 -17.47
CA MET A 105 -2.27 -7.14 -17.61
C MET A 105 -1.41 -8.16 -16.86
N THR A 106 -0.23 -8.48 -17.42
CA THR A 106 0.81 -9.16 -16.65
C THR A 106 1.27 -8.27 -15.49
N LEU A 107 1.93 -8.86 -14.48
CA LEU A 107 2.49 -8.09 -13.37
C LEU A 107 3.41 -6.98 -13.88
N MET A 108 4.31 -7.31 -14.83
CA MET A 108 5.29 -6.34 -15.30
C MET A 108 4.67 -5.19 -16.10
N GLU A 109 3.69 -5.46 -16.95
CA GLU A 109 2.94 -4.40 -17.67
C GLU A 109 2.20 -3.47 -16.71
N ALA A 110 1.55 -4.04 -15.69
CA ALA A 110 0.83 -3.27 -14.68
C ALA A 110 1.79 -2.41 -13.84
N LEU A 111 2.97 -2.94 -13.47
CA LEU A 111 3.99 -2.19 -12.73
C LEU A 111 4.62 -1.07 -13.55
N GLU A 112 4.93 -1.32 -14.83
CA GLU A 112 5.43 -0.27 -15.72
C GLU A 112 4.41 0.85 -15.88
N LYS A 113 3.13 0.48 -16.06
CA LYS A 113 2.03 1.43 -16.14
C LYS A 113 1.85 2.23 -14.85
N ALA A 114 1.86 1.59 -13.68
CA ALA A 114 1.79 2.27 -12.39
C ALA A 114 2.98 3.22 -12.18
N GLY A 115 4.20 2.74 -12.45
CA GLY A 115 5.43 3.53 -12.36
C GLY A 115 5.43 4.76 -13.28
N SER A 116 4.94 4.61 -14.52
CA SER A 116 4.81 5.73 -15.47
C SER A 116 3.88 6.86 -15.01
N GLN A 117 3.01 6.57 -14.04
CA GLN A 117 2.04 7.50 -13.47
C GLN A 117 2.49 8.05 -12.11
N GLY A 118 3.70 7.71 -11.65
CA GLY A 118 4.22 8.15 -10.36
C GLY A 118 3.66 7.39 -9.16
N SER A 119 3.14 6.17 -9.36
CA SER A 119 2.67 5.32 -8.26
C SER A 119 3.81 5.01 -7.28
N PHE A 120 3.50 5.03 -5.98
CA PHE A 120 4.43 4.54 -4.97
C PHE A 120 4.34 3.01 -4.90
N LEU A 121 5.44 2.32 -5.20
CA LEU A 121 5.50 0.87 -5.34
C LEU A 121 6.15 0.23 -4.09
N ILE A 122 5.45 -0.71 -3.47
CA ILE A 122 5.87 -1.37 -2.23
C ILE A 122 5.95 -2.87 -2.49
N TRP A 123 7.11 -3.49 -2.24
CA TRP A 123 7.21 -4.96 -2.29
C TRP A 123 6.58 -5.55 -1.03
N ALA A 124 5.38 -6.10 -1.20
CA ALA A 124 4.61 -6.61 -0.08
C ALA A 124 5.11 -7.98 0.36
N HIS A 125 5.16 -8.19 1.68
CA HIS A 125 5.40 -9.48 2.34
C HIS A 125 6.48 -10.36 1.64
N PRO A 126 7.69 -9.82 1.39
CA PRO A 126 8.73 -10.43 0.54
C PRO A 126 9.15 -11.85 0.96
N HIS A 127 8.94 -12.21 2.23
CA HIS A 127 9.27 -13.53 2.76
C HIS A 127 8.39 -14.66 2.19
N TRP A 128 7.16 -14.39 1.74
CA TRP A 128 6.29 -15.40 1.12
C TRP A 128 6.82 -15.91 -0.21
N HIS A 129 7.74 -15.18 -0.81
CA HIS A 129 8.30 -15.46 -2.12
C HIS A 129 9.81 -15.76 -2.07
N TYR A 130 10.36 -15.96 -0.88
CA TYR A 130 11.81 -16.10 -0.69
C TYR A 130 12.31 -17.43 -1.26
N THR A 131 12.98 -17.36 -2.41
CA THR A 131 13.73 -18.45 -3.05
C THR A 131 15.25 -18.31 -2.88
N GLY A 132 15.72 -17.36 -2.08
CA GLY A 132 17.15 -17.09 -1.84
C GLY A 132 17.77 -15.97 -2.68
N PHE A 133 16.98 -15.26 -3.51
CA PHE A 133 17.44 -14.13 -4.32
C PHE A 133 16.48 -12.93 -4.21
N ILE A 134 17.03 -11.70 -4.22
CA ILE A 134 16.21 -10.49 -4.40
C ILE A 134 15.80 -10.43 -5.88
N PRO A 135 14.49 -10.35 -6.20
CA PRO A 135 14.01 -10.27 -7.58
C PRO A 135 14.59 -9.04 -8.30
N ARG A 136 15.21 -9.24 -9.47
CA ARG A 136 15.90 -8.18 -10.22
C ARG A 136 14.93 -7.12 -10.76
N ALA A 137 13.64 -7.44 -10.88
CA ALA A 137 12.59 -6.50 -11.27
C ALA A 137 12.50 -5.28 -10.33
N LEU A 138 12.82 -5.45 -9.04
CA LEU A 138 12.82 -4.37 -8.05
C LEU A 138 14.04 -3.46 -8.13
N LEU A 139 15.14 -3.92 -8.73
CA LEU A 139 16.32 -3.09 -8.99
C LEU A 139 16.18 -2.26 -10.27
N ALA A 140 15.18 -2.56 -11.11
CA ALA A 140 14.96 -1.90 -12.39
C ALA A 140 13.93 -0.76 -12.31
N LEU A 141 13.21 -0.63 -11.19
CA LEU A 141 12.26 0.44 -10.95
C LEU A 141 12.93 1.47 -10.03
N ASP A 142 13.40 2.59 -10.61
CA ASP A 142 14.07 3.71 -9.90
C ASP A 142 13.16 4.48 -8.92
N TYR A 143 11.99 3.92 -8.58
CA TYR A 143 10.95 4.55 -7.78
C TYR A 143 10.79 3.80 -6.45
N SER A 144 11.38 4.40 -5.41
CA SER A 144 11.13 4.21 -3.96
C SER A 144 10.56 2.85 -3.52
N VAL A 145 11.46 1.89 -3.22
CA VAL A 145 11.08 0.60 -2.62
C VAL A 145 10.90 0.76 -1.11
N GLY A 146 9.65 0.82 -0.65
CA GLY A 146 9.30 0.54 0.75
C GLY A 146 9.12 -0.95 0.97
N PHE A 147 9.52 -1.47 2.13
CA PHE A 147 9.19 -2.83 2.57
C PHE A 147 8.10 -2.72 3.65
N ILE A 148 6.99 -3.45 3.48
CA ILE A 148 5.97 -3.64 4.52
C ILE A 148 5.67 -5.13 4.74
#